data_AF-A0A1J3GVX4-F1
#
_entry.id   AF-A0A1J3GVX4-F1
#
_cell.length_a   1.000
_cell.length_b   1.000
_cell.length_c   1.000
_cell.angle_alpha   90.00
_cell.angle_beta   90.00
_cell.angle_gamma   90.00
#
_symmetry.space_group_name_H-M   'P 1'
#
loop_
_entity.id
_entity.type
_entity.pdbx_description
1 polymer ?
#
loop_
_entity_poly.entity_id
_entity_poly.type
_entity_poly.pdbx_seq_one_letter_code
_entity_poly.pdbx_strand_id
1 'polypeptide(L)'
;LIIVSLVVWTYLGVNWTSLLVRRSRGEIVREKMENLENYLANTKVSEDLRRQIRDHMEIKYNVEYNYKITEDFPASIRAKMSQNFYESIMTRISLFRGCSPEFMNYLASEVREEFYAPGYTVLEEGTVV
;
A
#
# COMPACT_ATOMS: atom_id res chain seq x y z
N LEU A 1 -24.99 -9.29 -43.21
CA LEU A 1 -24.78 -10.58 -42.49
C LEU A 1 -23.31 -10.80 -42.13
N ILE A 2 -22.39 -10.89 -43.10
CA ILE A 2 -20.96 -11.16 -42.83
C ILE A 2 -20.31 -10.08 -41.93
N ILE A 3 -20.53 -8.80 -42.25
CA ILE A 3 -19.96 -7.67 -41.47
C ILE A 3 -20.47 -7.67 -40.03
N VAL A 4 -21.77 -7.95 -39.82
CA VAL A 4 -22.38 -8.02 -38.49
C VAL A 4 -21.76 -9.18 -37.69
N SER A 5 -21.56 -10.34 -38.30
CA SER A 5 -20.92 -11.47 -37.63
C SER A 5 -19.48 -11.17 -37.22
N LEU A 6 -18.70 -10.50 -38.08
CA LEU A 6 -17.32 -10.13 -37.78
C LEU A 6 -17.24 -9.17 -36.57
N VAL A 7 -18.12 -8.17 -36.51
CA VAL A 7 -18.18 -7.23 -35.39
C VAL A 7 -18.54 -7.92 -34.08
N VAL A 8 -19.48 -8.88 -34.11
CA VAL A 8 -19.86 -9.65 -32.91
C VAL A 8 -18.70 -10.53 -32.44
N TRP A 9 -18.03 -11.24 -33.36
CA TRP A 9 -16.90 -12.10 -33.02
C TRP A 9 -15.71 -11.32 -32.45
N THR A 10 -15.37 -10.16 -33.01
CA THR A 10 -14.27 -9.34 -32.50
C THR A 10 -14.61 -8.76 -31.13
N TYR A 11 -15.84 -8.28 -30.91
CA TYR A 11 -16.28 -7.79 -29.61
C TYR A 11 -16.24 -8.88 -28.53
N LEU A 12 -16.76 -10.07 -28.84
CA LEU A 12 -16.73 -11.20 -27.92
C LEU A 12 -15.31 -11.65 -27.61
N GLY A 13 -14.43 -11.71 -28.63
CA GLY A 13 -13.03 -12.06 -28.45
C GLY A 13 -12.29 -11.07 -27.55
N VAL A 14 -12.47 -9.76 -27.76
CA VAL A 14 -11.87 -8.71 -26.93
C VAL A 14 -12.42 -8.74 -25.50
N ASN A 15 -13.72 -8.98 -25.32
CA ASN A 15 -14.33 -9.05 -24.00
C ASN A 15 -13.90 -10.31 -23.23
N TRP A 16 -13.65 -11.43 -23.90
CA TRP A 16 -13.07 -12.62 -23.26
C TRP A 16 -11.61 -12.43 -22.87
N THR A 17 -10.79 -11.84 -23.74
CA THR A 17 -9.39 -11.59 -23.40
C THR A 17 -9.24 -10.55 -22.29
N SER A 18 -10.10 -9.53 -22.23
CA SER A 18 -10.07 -8.54 -21.14
C SER A 18 -10.39 -9.15 -19.77
N LEU A 19 -11.27 -10.16 -19.72
CA LEU A 19 -11.56 -10.90 -18.49
C LEU A 19 -10.39 -11.78 -18.05
N LEU A 20 -9.63 -12.36 -18.99
CA LEU A 20 -8.43 -13.14 -18.69
C LEU A 20 -7.22 -12.28 -18.32
N VAL A 21 -7.12 -11.08 -18.89
CA VAL A 21 -6.03 -10.12 -18.60
C VAL A 21 -6.21 -9.48 -17.21
N ARG A 22 -7.37 -9.63 -16.58
CA ARG A 22 -7.61 -9.14 -15.23
C ARG A 22 -6.75 -9.92 -14.22
N ARG A 23 -5.56 -9.38 -13.95
CA ARG A 23 -4.61 -9.96 -13.00
C ARG A 23 -5.26 -10.10 -11.62
N SER A 24 -5.05 -11.27 -11.02
CA SER A 24 -5.44 -11.54 -9.65
C SER A 24 -4.56 -10.77 -8.66
N ARG A 25 -5.03 -10.63 -7.42
CA ARG A 25 -4.25 -9.99 -6.34
C ARG A 25 -2.90 -10.66 -6.15
N GLY A 26 -2.90 -11.98 -6.13
CA GLY A 26 -1.69 -12.79 -5.94
C GLY A 26 -0.68 -12.61 -7.06
N GLU A 27 -1.13 -12.50 -8.32
CA GLU A 27 -0.22 -12.26 -9.44
C GLU A 27 0.48 -10.91 -9.36
N ILE A 28 -0.25 -9.85 -9.00
CA ILE A 28 0.33 -8.51 -8.85
C ILE A 28 1.31 -8.44 -7.67
N VAL A 29 0.96 -9.04 -6.53
CA VAL A 29 1.86 -9.11 -5.37
C VAL A 29 3.10 -9.93 -5.70
N ARG A 30 2.95 -11.07 -6.39
CA ARG A 30 4.06 -11.93 -6.79
C ARG A 30 5.03 -11.23 -7.75
N GLU A 31 4.52 -10.51 -8.74
CA GLU A 31 5.33 -9.71 -9.66
C GLU A 31 6.13 -8.62 -8.93
N LYS A 32 5.51 -7.92 -7.97
CA LYS A 32 6.22 -6.95 -7.12
C LYS A 32 7.33 -7.62 -6.29
N MET A 33 7.08 -8.80 -5.74
CA MET A 33 8.09 -9.56 -4.99
C MET A 33 9.24 -10.03 -5.89
N GLU A 34 8.96 -10.50 -7.11
CA GLU A 34 10.00 -10.91 -8.06
C GLU A 34 10.92 -9.73 -8.44
N ASN A 35 10.34 -8.55 -8.65
CA ASN A 35 11.11 -7.33 -8.89
C ASN A 35 11.98 -6.95 -7.68
N LEU A 36 11.47 -7.11 -6.46
CA LEU A 36 12.22 -6.89 -5.23
C LEU A 36 13.39 -7.88 -5.10
N GLU A 37 13.17 -9.17 -5.37
CA GLU A 37 14.22 -10.20 -5.35
C GLU A 37 15.33 -9.86 -6.34
N ASN A 38 14.98 -9.48 -7.56
CA ASN A 38 15.94 -9.06 -8.58
C ASN A 38 16.75 -7.84 -8.12
N TYR A 39 16.13 -6.89 -7.43
CA TYR A 39 16.83 -5.74 -6.86
C TYR A 39 17.79 -6.15 -5.74
N LEU A 40 17.34 -6.97 -4.79
CA LEU A 40 18.15 -7.42 -3.66
C LEU A 40 19.33 -8.29 -4.10
N ALA A 41 19.15 -9.13 -5.12
CA ALA A 41 20.21 -9.96 -5.70
C ALA A 41 21.35 -9.12 -6.30
N ASN A 42 21.02 -7.98 -6.91
CA ASN A 42 21.98 -7.07 -7.53
C ASN A 42 22.60 -6.06 -6.54
N THR A 43 22.11 -6.03 -5.29
CA THR A 43 22.56 -5.08 -4.27
C THR A 43 23.42 -5.80 -3.23
N LYS A 44 24.51 -5.15 -2.77
CA LYS A 44 25.38 -5.67 -1.69
C LYS A 44 24.70 -5.45 -0.32
N VAL A 45 23.68 -6.24 -0.03
CA VAL A 45 22.93 -6.23 1.24
C VAL A 45 23.22 -7.55 1.97
N SER A 46 23.34 -7.51 3.30
CA SER A 46 23.51 -8.74 4.11
C SER A 46 22.27 -9.64 4.00
N GLU A 47 22.45 -10.95 4.14
CA GLU A 47 21.32 -11.90 4.08
C GLU A 47 20.25 -11.63 5.15
N ASP A 48 20.68 -11.15 6.32
CA ASP A 48 19.76 -10.78 7.40
C ASP A 48 18.86 -9.60 6.99
N LEU A 49 19.46 -8.52 6.46
CA LEU A 49 18.71 -7.35 6.02
C LEU A 49 17.84 -7.67 4.78
N ARG A 50 18.30 -8.55 3.88
CA ARG A 50 17.47 -9.06 2.76
C ARG A 50 16.22 -9.77 3.27
N ARG A 51 16.35 -10.58 4.32
CA ARG A 51 15.22 -11.28 4.94
C ARG A 51 14.24 -10.30 5.58
N GLN A 52 14.75 -9.33 6.36
CA GLN A 52 13.90 -8.30 6.98
C GLN A 52 13.14 -7.48 5.92
N ILE A 53 13.81 -7.09 4.83
CA ILE A 53 13.16 -6.38 3.72
C ILE A 53 12.08 -7.26 3.07
N ARG A 54 12.37 -8.53 2.80
CA ARG A 54 11.40 -9.45 2.18
C ARG A 54 10.13 -9.58 3.04
N ASP A 55 10.28 -9.82 4.33
CA ASP A 55 9.18 -10.02 5.27
C ASP A 55 8.32 -8.75 5.40
N HIS A 56 8.95 -7.57 5.48
CA HIS A 56 8.23 -6.30 5.54
C HIS A 56 7.49 -5.98 4.24
N MET A 57 8.17 -6.17 3.09
CA MET A 57 7.64 -5.80 1.78
C MET A 57 6.50 -6.73 1.32
N GLU A 58 6.51 -8.01 1.70
CA GLU A 58 5.40 -8.93 1.42
C GLU A 58 4.10 -8.42 2.06
N ILE A 59 4.16 -8.03 3.33
CA ILE A 59 3.02 -7.48 4.06
C ILE A 59 2.60 -6.16 3.40
N LYS A 60 3.55 -5.25 3.17
CA LYS A 60 3.27 -3.96 2.53
C LYS A 60 2.56 -4.13 1.19
N TYR A 61 3.05 -4.98 0.29
CA TYR A 61 2.45 -5.16 -1.03
C TYR A 61 1.06 -5.80 -1.00
N ASN A 62 0.84 -6.75 -0.08
CA ASN A 62 -0.47 -7.37 0.09
C ASN A 62 -1.50 -6.37 0.61
N VAL A 63 -1.08 -5.50 1.52
CA VAL A 63 -1.93 -4.50 2.16
C VAL A 63 -2.16 -3.41 1.08
N GLU A 64 -1.13 -2.91 0.36
CA GLU A 64 -1.18 -1.88 -0.69
C GLU A 64 -2.14 -2.21 -1.82
N TYR A 65 -2.19 -3.46 -2.24
CA TYR A 65 -3.18 -3.92 -3.21
C TYR A 65 -4.61 -3.50 -2.82
N ASN A 66 -4.97 -3.52 -1.54
CA ASN A 66 -6.32 -3.22 -1.08
C ASN A 66 -6.61 -1.72 -0.94
N TYR A 67 -5.58 -0.86 -0.88
CA TYR A 67 -5.76 0.60 -0.74
C TYR A 67 -5.15 1.43 -1.89
N LYS A 68 -4.81 0.82 -3.03
CA LYS A 68 -4.41 1.55 -4.25
C LYS A 68 -5.33 2.73 -4.62
N ILE A 69 -6.62 2.63 -4.34
CA ILE A 69 -7.61 3.68 -4.58
C ILE A 69 -7.31 4.96 -3.79
N THR A 70 -6.69 4.84 -2.60
CA THR A 70 -6.37 6.00 -1.75
C THR A 70 -5.19 6.81 -2.27
N GLU A 71 -4.26 6.21 -3.04
CA GLU A 71 -3.14 6.94 -3.66
C GLU A 71 -3.63 7.87 -4.78
N ASP A 72 -4.68 7.46 -5.51
CA ASP A 72 -5.30 8.25 -6.58
C ASP A 72 -6.07 9.48 -6.07
N PHE A 73 -6.31 9.58 -4.76
CA PHE A 73 -7.01 10.72 -4.18
C PHE A 73 -6.11 11.97 -4.12
N PRO A 74 -6.64 13.16 -4.43
CA PRO A 74 -5.95 14.42 -4.18
C PRO A 74 -5.52 14.53 -2.71
N ALA A 75 -4.41 15.22 -2.46
CA ALA A 75 -3.86 15.40 -1.10
C ALA A 75 -4.88 15.93 -0.09
N SER A 76 -5.78 16.82 -0.53
CA SER A 76 -6.86 17.36 0.31
C SER A 76 -7.89 16.31 0.75
N ILE A 77 -8.21 15.34 -0.11
CA ILE A 77 -9.14 14.24 0.22
C ILE A 77 -8.46 13.25 1.16
N ARG A 78 -7.18 12.93 0.92
CA ARG A 78 -6.40 12.08 1.82
C ARG A 78 -6.30 12.67 3.22
N ALA A 79 -5.92 13.95 3.32
CA ALA A 79 -5.84 14.65 4.61
C ALA A 79 -7.16 14.62 5.37
N LYS A 80 -8.29 14.81 4.67
CA LYS A 80 -9.63 14.78 5.29
C LYS A 80 -10.04 13.37 5.74
N MET A 81 -9.65 12.33 5.02
CA MET A 81 -9.84 10.95 5.48
C MET A 81 -8.97 10.65 6.71
N SER A 82 -7.68 10.99 6.67
CA SER A 82 -6.77 10.78 7.80
C SER A 82 -7.25 11.52 9.06
N GLN A 83 -7.72 12.76 8.92
CA GLN A 83 -8.35 13.51 10.02
C GLN A 83 -9.50 12.72 10.65
N ASN A 84 -10.48 12.29 9.85
CA ASN A 84 -11.62 11.53 10.37
C ASN A 84 -11.22 10.19 11.02
N PHE A 85 -10.22 9.49 10.47
CA PHE A 85 -9.76 8.20 11.00
C PHE A 85 -8.98 8.35 12.31
N TYR A 86 -8.07 9.32 12.40
CA TYR A 86 -7.16 9.44 13.53
C TYR A 86 -7.62 10.40 14.62
N GLU A 87 -8.63 11.25 14.40
CA GLU A 87 -9.13 12.19 15.41
C GLU A 87 -9.49 11.49 16.74
N SER A 88 -10.21 10.35 16.67
CA SER A 88 -10.56 9.57 17.87
C SER A 88 -9.36 8.92 18.55
N ILE A 89 -8.32 8.58 17.80
CA ILE A 89 -7.10 7.97 18.34
C ILE A 89 -6.26 9.05 19.03
N MET A 90 -6.08 10.20 18.38
CA MET A 90 -5.25 11.30 18.88
C MET A 90 -5.82 11.93 20.15
N THR A 91 -7.13 12.11 20.22
CA THR A 91 -7.81 12.66 21.41
C THR A 91 -7.66 11.77 22.65
N ARG A 92 -7.37 10.48 22.48
CA ARG A 92 -7.13 9.54 23.59
C ARG A 92 -5.69 9.59 24.11
N ILE A 93 -4.74 10.07 23.32
CA ILE A 93 -3.33 10.13 23.70
C ILE A 93 -3.12 11.28 24.68
N SER A 94 -2.65 10.97 25.89
CA SER A 94 -2.48 11.96 26.94
C SER A 94 -1.48 13.06 26.61
N LEU A 95 -0.50 12.78 25.73
CA LEU A 95 0.51 13.74 25.26
C LEU A 95 -0.11 14.97 24.58
N PHE A 96 -1.26 14.82 23.93
CA PHE A 96 -1.91 15.89 23.18
C PHE A 96 -3.06 16.57 23.96
N ARG A 97 -3.18 16.32 25.26
CA ARG A 97 -4.21 16.98 26.09
C ARG A 97 -3.94 18.48 26.19
N GLY A 98 -4.94 19.27 25.81
CA GLY A 98 -4.87 20.74 25.85
C GLY A 98 -4.28 21.37 24.58
N CYS A 99 -3.92 20.58 23.57
CA CYS A 99 -3.57 21.09 22.25
C CYS A 99 -4.80 21.70 21.55
N SER A 100 -4.55 22.70 20.68
CA SER A 100 -5.63 23.32 19.92
C SER A 100 -6.20 22.36 18.85
N PRO A 101 -7.47 22.48 18.46
CA PRO A 101 -8.07 21.66 17.41
C PRO A 101 -7.32 21.76 16.07
N GLU A 102 -6.79 22.94 15.73
CA GLU A 102 -6.04 23.17 14.51
C GLU A 102 -4.73 22.38 14.49
N PHE A 103 -4.02 22.35 15.63
CA PHE A 103 -2.81 21.55 15.79
C PHE A 103 -3.12 20.05 15.69
N MET A 104 -4.21 19.60 16.31
CA MET A 104 -4.65 18.20 16.22
C MET A 104 -5.01 17.79 14.79
N ASN A 105 -5.70 18.66 14.05
CA ASN A 105 -6.05 18.43 12.65
C ASN A 105 -4.82 18.38 11.73
N TYR A 106 -3.82 19.21 12.02
CA TYR A 106 -2.54 19.17 11.32
C TYR A 106 -1.80 17.86 11.61
N LEU A 107 -1.70 17.47 12.88
CA LEU A 107 -1.06 16.21 13.26
C LEU A 107 -1.76 15.03 12.59
N ALA A 108 -3.10 15.00 12.59
CA ALA A 108 -3.90 13.94 11.99
C ALA A 108 -3.72 13.83 10.47
N SER A 109 -3.43 14.95 9.79
CA SER A 109 -3.11 14.90 8.37
C SER A 109 -1.73 14.34 8.04
N GLU A 110 -0.79 14.36 8.98
CA GLU A 110 0.59 13.87 8.76
C GLU A 110 0.85 12.45 9.27
N VAL A 111 -0.14 11.82 9.90
CA VAL A 111 -0.02 10.42 10.30
C VAL A 111 0.05 9.52 9.07
N ARG A 112 1.01 8.60 9.09
CA ARG A 112 1.19 7.55 8.09
C ARG A 112 1.03 6.19 8.77
N GLU A 113 0.31 5.29 8.11
CA GLU A 113 0.22 3.90 8.57
C GLU A 113 1.44 3.12 8.11
N GLU A 114 2.05 2.42 9.05
CA GLU A 114 3.11 1.45 8.78
C GLU A 114 2.70 0.10 9.34
N PHE A 115 2.81 -0.93 8.50
CA PHE A 115 2.42 -2.30 8.83
C PHE A 115 3.67 -3.12 9.16
N TYR A 116 3.60 -3.86 10.27
CA TYR A 116 4.72 -4.66 10.77
C TYR A 116 4.28 -6.10 11.03
N ALA A 117 5.17 -7.05 10.73
CA ALA A 117 4.95 -8.46 11.04
C ALA A 117 5.01 -8.73 12.56
N PRO A 118 4.31 -9.73 13.09
CA PRO A 118 4.52 -10.19 14.45
C PRO A 118 5.99 -10.60 14.67
N GLY A 119 6.63 -10.05 15.70
CA GLY A 119 8.04 -10.32 16.01
C GLY A 119 9.06 -9.42 15.31
N TYR A 120 8.61 -8.44 14.52
CA TYR A 120 9.49 -7.44 13.94
C TYR A 120 9.90 -6.39 14.98
N THR A 121 11.20 -6.07 15.05
CA THR A 121 11.74 -5.02 15.91
C THR A 121 11.50 -3.66 15.26
N VAL A 122 10.57 -2.87 15.80
CA VAL A 122 10.24 -1.53 15.25
C VAL A 122 11.33 -0.50 15.55
N LEU A 123 11.97 -0.61 16.72
CA LEU A 123 13.04 0.27 17.16
C LEU A 123 14.14 -0.56 17.82
N GLU A 124 15.38 -0.34 17.40
CA GLU A 124 16.57 -0.94 18.03
C GLU A 124 17.21 0.05 19.01
N GLU A 125 17.76 -0.46 20.11
CA GLU A 125 18.44 0.35 21.12
C GLU A 125 19.70 0.99 20.53
N GLY A 126 19.81 2.32 20.66
CA GLY A 126 20.95 3.09 20.12
C GLY A 126 20.79 3.56 18.68
N THR A 127 19.69 3.22 18.01
CA THR A 127 19.37 3.71 16.66
C THR A 127 18.66 5.06 16.76
N VAL A 128 19.23 6.09 16.13
CA VAL A 128 18.55 7.39 15.95
C VAL A 128 17.82 7.34 14.62
N VAL A 129 16.49 7.24 14.69
CA VAL A 129 15.57 7.33 13.55
C VAL A 129 15.23 8.78 13.22
#